data_AF-A0A7C5UIN7-F1
#
_entry.id   AF-A0A7C5UIN7-F1
#
_cell.length_a   1.000
_cell.length_b   1.000
_cell.length_c   1.000
_cell.angle_alpha   90.00
_cell.angle_beta   90.00
_cell.angle_gamma   90.00
#
_symmetry.space_group_name_H-M   'P 1'
#
loop_
_entity.id
_entity.type
_entity.pdbx_description
1 polymer ?
#
loop_
_entity_poly.entity_id
_entity_poly.type
_entity_poly.pdbx_seq_one_letter_code
_entity_poly.pdbx_strand_id
1 'polypeptide(L)'
;MPEKTEKETKRKPRREEAEEITDPTDAVLSVACQLVKQNVGRSILVCTEPSLFVTLQDWLQKAPFILATSTHSLPDEIKHSVKSMIELPKINLPRMGQVKLAVILGLAQGVIHSDDTLICLAGPPNANRLDTLLLLKVQDEFELFAISDQLLTEHVNPEVFEQVLELAIQIAAEGREGKPLGALFVLGDYENVSRYATQLVLNP
;
A
#
# COMPACT_ATOMS: atom_id res chain seq x y z
N MET A 1 61.72 -8.15 50.69
CA MET A 1 61.99 -7.19 49.58
C MET A 1 60.74 -7.15 48.71
N PRO A 2 60.33 -5.97 48.24
CA PRO A 2 58.94 -5.67 47.89
C PRO A 2 58.61 -6.08 46.44
N GLU A 3 57.43 -6.64 46.20
CA GLU A 3 56.84 -6.64 44.86
C GLU A 3 55.44 -6.06 44.85
N LYS A 4 55.17 -5.37 43.75
CA LYS A 4 54.26 -4.25 43.60
C LYS A 4 52.79 -4.65 43.60
N THR A 5 52.01 -3.67 44.02
CA THR A 5 50.56 -3.55 43.96
C THR A 5 50.07 -3.63 42.51
N GLU A 6 49.16 -4.57 42.20
CA GLU A 6 48.23 -4.43 41.09
C GLU A 6 46.83 -4.16 41.63
N LYS A 7 46.36 -2.93 41.42
CA LYS A 7 44.97 -2.54 41.66
C LYS A 7 44.13 -3.02 40.48
N GLU A 8 43.42 -4.13 40.66
CA GLU A 8 42.33 -4.50 39.77
C GLU A 8 41.25 -3.42 39.81
N THR A 9 41.19 -2.63 38.73
CA THR A 9 40.15 -1.63 38.55
C THR A 9 38.88 -2.34 38.08
N LYS A 10 37.96 -2.62 39.02
CA LYS A 10 36.60 -3.10 38.71
C LYS A 10 35.91 -2.10 37.77
N ARG A 11 35.94 -2.38 36.46
CA ARG A 11 35.07 -1.71 35.49
C ARG A 11 33.63 -2.11 35.79
N LYS A 12 32.83 -1.16 36.29
CA LYS A 12 31.38 -1.31 36.40
C LYS A 12 30.84 -1.66 35.00
N PRO A 13 29.98 -2.69 34.84
CA PRO A 13 29.29 -2.88 33.59
C PRO A 13 28.41 -1.65 33.35
N ARG A 14 28.69 -0.96 32.23
CA ARG A 14 27.87 0.12 31.70
C ARG A 14 26.51 -0.53 31.41
N ARG A 15 25.49 -0.22 32.21
CA ARG A 15 24.11 -0.51 31.81
C ARG A 15 23.88 0.30 30.55
N GLU A 16 23.93 -0.37 29.41
CA GLU A 16 23.26 0.12 28.20
C GLU A 16 21.79 0.15 28.57
N GLU A 17 21.30 1.35 28.89
CA GLU A 17 19.87 1.63 28.83
C GLU A 17 19.48 1.31 27.40
N ALA A 18 18.84 0.16 27.21
CA ALA A 18 18.24 -0.19 25.93
C ALA A 18 17.21 0.90 25.64
N GLU A 19 17.53 1.81 24.72
CA GLU A 19 16.56 2.72 24.14
C GLU A 19 15.39 1.84 23.69
N GLU A 20 14.21 2.04 24.30
CA GLU A 20 12.97 1.42 23.86
C GLU A 20 12.83 1.72 22.37
N ILE A 21 13.03 0.71 21.54
CA ILE A 21 12.85 0.82 20.09
C ILE A 21 11.38 1.20 19.92
N THR A 22 11.14 2.48 19.58
CA THR A 22 9.79 2.98 19.31
C THR A 22 9.18 2.08 18.24
N ASP A 23 7.95 1.62 18.47
CA ASP A 23 7.26 0.78 17.49
C ASP A 23 7.34 1.45 16.11
N PRO A 24 7.92 0.79 15.08
CA PRO A 24 8.12 1.40 13.78
C PRO A 24 6.81 1.95 13.20
N THR A 25 5.67 1.32 13.51
CA THR A 25 4.34 1.75 13.07
C THR A 25 4.00 3.14 13.61
N ASP A 26 4.11 3.34 14.93
CA ASP A 26 3.86 4.64 15.56
C ASP A 26 4.85 5.70 15.08
N ALA A 27 6.12 5.32 14.88
CA ALA A 27 7.13 6.24 14.36
C ALA A 27 6.77 6.76 12.96
N VAL A 28 6.42 5.88 12.02
CA VAL A 28 6.06 6.29 10.65
C VAL A 28 4.72 7.05 10.61
N LEU A 29 3.74 6.68 11.44
CA LEU A 29 2.46 7.40 11.55
C LEU A 29 2.67 8.82 12.10
N SER A 30 3.53 8.96 13.10
CA SER A 30 3.89 10.26 13.67
C SER A 30 4.51 11.18 12.62
N VAL A 31 5.53 10.68 11.90
CA VAL A 31 6.20 11.45 10.83
C VAL A 31 5.23 11.79 9.71
N ALA A 32 4.38 10.87 9.28
CA ALA A 32 3.38 11.13 8.24
C ALA A 32 2.40 12.25 8.64
N CYS A 33 1.89 12.22 9.88
CA CYS A 33 1.02 13.27 10.39
C CYS A 33 1.73 14.63 10.46
N GLN A 34 3.03 14.66 10.78
CA GLN A 34 3.82 15.89 10.77
C GLN A 34 4.00 16.45 9.36
N LEU A 35 4.28 15.59 8.37
CA LEU A 35 4.44 16.00 6.97
C LEU A 35 3.15 16.60 6.38
N VAL A 36 1.99 16.06 6.72
CA VAL A 36 0.69 16.67 6.36
C VAL A 36 0.56 18.08 6.96
N LYS A 37 0.89 18.26 8.24
CA LYS A 37 0.83 19.58 8.91
C LYS A 37 1.77 20.61 8.28
N GLN A 38 2.86 20.16 7.66
CA GLN A 38 3.81 20.98 6.93
C GLN A 38 3.42 21.22 5.45
N ASN A 39 2.23 20.78 5.03
CA ASN A 39 1.73 20.85 3.65
C ASN A 39 2.60 20.11 2.61
N VAL A 40 3.32 19.04 3.02
CA VAL A 40 4.14 18.22 2.10
C VAL A 40 3.27 17.23 1.31
N GLY A 41 2.07 16.91 1.78
CA GLY A 41 1.08 16.07 1.08
C GLY A 41 -0.33 16.35 1.57
N ARG A 42 -1.34 16.01 0.75
CA ARG A 42 -2.77 16.29 1.05
C ARG A 42 -3.41 15.24 1.96
N SER A 43 -3.02 13.98 1.82
CA SER A 43 -3.59 12.86 2.57
C SER A 43 -2.60 11.73 2.77
N ILE A 44 -2.85 10.92 3.81
CA ILE A 44 -2.04 9.75 4.14
C ILE A 44 -2.77 8.52 3.58
N LEU A 45 -2.14 7.82 2.63
CA LEU A 45 -2.62 6.53 2.13
C LEU A 45 -1.98 5.43 2.96
N VAL A 46 -2.77 4.55 3.59
CA VAL A 46 -2.22 3.46 4.42
C VAL A 46 -2.65 2.11 3.87
N CYS A 47 -1.68 1.32 3.40
CA CYS A 47 -1.88 -0.09 3.08
C CYS A 47 -1.84 -0.91 4.38
N THR A 48 -3.00 -1.39 4.83
CA THR A 48 -3.17 -1.95 6.18
C THR A 48 -4.01 -3.22 6.20
N GLU A 49 -3.75 -4.05 7.21
CA GLU A 49 -4.58 -5.20 7.57
C GLU A 49 -5.48 -4.87 8.78
N PRO A 50 -6.56 -5.64 9.02
CA PRO A 50 -7.49 -5.40 10.12
C PRO A 50 -6.85 -5.36 11.51
N SER A 51 -5.75 -6.10 11.69
CA SER A 51 -4.98 -6.15 12.93
C SER A 51 -4.45 -4.79 13.38
N LEU A 52 -4.24 -3.84 12.46
CA LEU A 52 -3.70 -2.51 12.74
C LEU A 52 -4.78 -1.45 12.97
N PHE A 53 -6.07 -1.77 12.81
CA PHE A 53 -7.16 -0.78 12.96
C PHE A 53 -7.20 -0.15 14.36
N VAL A 54 -6.90 -0.93 15.40
CA VAL A 54 -6.83 -0.44 16.78
C VAL A 54 -5.73 0.61 16.92
N THR A 55 -4.52 0.32 16.40
CA THR A 55 -3.41 1.29 16.40
C THR A 55 -3.78 2.54 15.61
N LEU A 56 -4.35 2.38 14.41
CA LEU A 56 -4.70 3.51 13.54
C LEU A 56 -5.75 4.44 14.16
N GLN A 57 -6.68 3.93 14.97
CA GLN A 57 -7.73 4.72 15.61
C GLN A 57 -7.20 5.97 16.33
N ASP A 58 -6.05 5.86 17.00
CA ASP A 58 -5.40 6.97 17.72
C ASP A 58 -4.77 8.05 16.81
N TRP A 59 -4.70 7.77 15.51
CA TRP A 59 -4.06 8.62 14.51
C TRP A 59 -5.06 9.23 13.51
N LEU A 60 -6.18 8.57 13.24
CA LEU A 60 -7.14 8.98 12.20
C LEU A 60 -7.68 10.41 12.36
N GLN A 61 -7.75 10.93 13.58
CA GLN A 61 -8.21 12.30 13.85
C GLN A 61 -7.13 13.37 13.64
N LYS A 62 -5.87 12.99 13.42
CA LYS A 62 -4.72 13.91 13.34
C LYS A 62 -4.43 14.40 11.93
N ALA A 63 -4.92 13.71 10.90
CA ALA A 63 -4.70 13.98 9.49
C ALA A 63 -5.79 13.26 8.64
N PRO A 64 -5.98 13.60 7.35
CA PRO A 64 -6.91 12.89 6.49
C PRO A 64 -6.30 11.58 5.96
N PHE A 65 -6.86 10.45 6.40
CA PHE A 65 -6.41 9.11 6.01
C PHE A 65 -7.29 8.49 4.92
N ILE A 66 -6.65 7.85 3.94
CA ILE A 66 -7.26 6.90 3.00
C ILE A 66 -6.74 5.51 3.38
N LEU A 67 -7.64 4.57 3.69
CA LEU A 67 -7.23 3.22 4.07
C LEU A 67 -7.38 2.27 2.87
N ALA A 68 -6.28 1.61 2.50
CA ALA A 68 -6.28 0.54 1.51
C ALA A 68 -6.14 -0.79 2.24
N THR A 69 -7.16 -1.64 2.19
CA THR A 69 -7.24 -2.86 3.01
C THR A 69 -7.99 -3.99 2.32
N SER A 70 -7.71 -5.23 2.71
CA SER A 70 -8.30 -6.43 2.14
C SER A 70 -9.72 -6.77 2.63
N THR A 71 -10.34 -5.84 3.35
CA THR A 71 -11.65 -6.03 4.01
C THR A 71 -12.72 -5.18 3.33
N HIS A 72 -13.89 -5.77 3.13
CA HIS A 72 -15.06 -5.13 2.48
C HIS A 72 -15.70 -3.99 3.29
N SER A 73 -15.40 -3.88 4.58
CA SER A 73 -15.94 -2.84 5.45
C SER A 73 -14.99 -2.49 6.58
N LEU A 74 -14.98 -1.20 6.96
CA LEU A 74 -14.30 -0.74 8.16
C LEU A 74 -15.20 -0.94 9.39
N PRO A 75 -14.62 -1.23 10.56
CA PRO A 75 -15.32 -1.16 11.84
C PRO A 75 -15.93 0.23 12.08
N ASP A 76 -17.11 0.28 12.71
CA ASP A 76 -17.87 1.52 12.92
C ASP A 76 -17.10 2.57 13.73
N GLU A 77 -16.17 2.13 14.59
CA GLU A 77 -15.30 2.96 15.42
C GLU A 77 -14.37 3.85 14.59
N ILE A 78 -13.88 3.34 13.45
CA ILE A 78 -12.93 4.07 12.60
C ILE A 78 -13.56 4.58 11.30
N LYS A 79 -14.66 3.98 10.85
CA LYS A 79 -15.31 4.28 9.57
C LYS A 79 -15.61 5.77 9.36
N HIS A 80 -16.02 6.47 10.41
CA HIS A 80 -16.36 7.90 10.38
C HIS A 80 -15.13 8.83 10.42
N SER A 81 -13.96 8.30 10.78
CA SER A 81 -12.71 9.06 10.92
C SER A 81 -11.82 8.96 9.68
N VAL A 82 -12.18 8.11 8.72
CA VAL A 82 -11.42 7.85 7.50
C VAL A 82 -12.03 8.66 6.35
N LYS A 83 -11.17 9.32 5.55
CA LYS A 83 -11.60 10.10 4.38
C LYS A 83 -12.26 9.20 3.34
N SER A 84 -11.63 8.06 3.05
CA SER A 84 -12.11 7.07 2.08
C SER A 84 -11.44 5.72 2.30
N MET A 85 -12.08 4.65 1.83
CA MET A 85 -11.52 3.29 1.84
C MET A 85 -11.35 2.79 0.41
N ILE A 86 -10.26 2.08 0.16
CA ILE A 86 -9.98 1.35 -1.07
C ILE A 86 -9.88 -0.12 -0.69
N GLU A 87 -10.73 -0.96 -1.27
CA GLU A 87 -10.61 -2.40 -1.09
C GLU A 87 -9.43 -2.91 -1.94
N LEU A 88 -8.59 -3.75 -1.34
CA LEU A 88 -7.49 -4.42 -2.03
C LEU A 88 -7.81 -5.91 -2.16
N PRO A 89 -7.47 -6.56 -3.29
CA PRO A 89 -7.56 -8.00 -3.39
C PRO A 89 -6.60 -8.67 -2.39
N LYS A 90 -6.99 -9.84 -1.90
CA LYS A 90 -6.21 -10.62 -0.91
C LYS A 90 -5.00 -11.28 -1.57
N ILE A 91 -3.97 -10.49 -1.83
CA ILE A 91 -2.74 -10.94 -2.50
C ILE A 91 -1.51 -10.47 -1.73
N ASN A 92 -0.52 -11.34 -1.64
CA ASN A 92 0.73 -11.07 -0.94
C ASN A 92 1.65 -10.19 -1.81
N LEU A 93 1.46 -8.87 -1.72
CA LEU A 93 2.25 -7.90 -2.49
C LEU A 93 3.40 -7.32 -1.66
N PRO A 94 4.57 -7.06 -2.28
CA PRO A 94 5.59 -6.25 -1.64
C PRO A 94 5.05 -4.84 -1.38
N ARG A 95 5.65 -4.11 -0.43
CA ARG A 95 5.24 -2.74 -0.03
C ARG A 95 4.91 -1.83 -1.22
N MET A 96 5.82 -1.77 -2.20
CA MET A 96 5.62 -0.94 -3.39
C MET A 96 4.45 -1.44 -4.24
N GLY A 97 4.25 -2.75 -4.34
CA GLY A 97 3.09 -3.33 -5.02
C GLY A 97 1.77 -2.96 -4.34
N GLN A 98 1.71 -3.01 -3.00
CA GLN A 98 0.55 -2.57 -2.22
C GLN A 98 0.22 -1.10 -2.50
N VAL A 99 1.22 -0.20 -2.43
CA VAL A 99 1.04 1.22 -2.70
C VAL A 99 0.58 1.46 -4.13
N LYS A 100 1.21 0.82 -5.12
CA LYS A 100 0.84 1.01 -6.53
C LYS A 100 -0.57 0.54 -6.82
N LEU A 101 -0.95 -0.62 -6.30
CA LEU A 101 -2.30 -1.14 -6.47
C LEU A 101 -3.35 -0.24 -5.80
N ALA A 102 -3.08 0.20 -4.57
CA ALA A 102 -3.95 1.13 -3.86
C ALA A 102 -4.14 2.44 -4.63
N VAL A 103 -3.08 3.01 -5.20
CA VAL A 103 -3.18 4.23 -6.02
C VAL A 103 -4.00 3.99 -7.29
N ILE A 104 -3.75 2.88 -8.02
CA ILE A 104 -4.47 2.53 -9.24
C ILE A 104 -5.98 2.35 -8.97
N LEU A 105 -6.35 1.59 -7.94
CA LEU A 105 -7.76 1.37 -7.59
C LEU A 105 -8.39 2.65 -7.05
N GLY A 106 -7.66 3.44 -6.26
CA GLY A 106 -8.14 4.74 -5.79
C GLY A 106 -8.39 5.73 -6.92
N LEU A 107 -7.59 5.71 -7.99
CA LEU A 107 -7.83 6.49 -9.21
C LEU A 107 -9.09 6.01 -9.94
N ALA A 108 -9.24 4.70 -10.13
CA ALA A 108 -10.42 4.11 -10.77
C ALA A 108 -11.72 4.43 -10.03
N GLN A 109 -11.67 4.48 -8.68
CA GLN A 109 -12.81 4.80 -7.81
C GLN A 109 -13.03 6.33 -7.65
N GLY A 110 -12.14 7.18 -8.18
CA GLY A 110 -12.19 8.63 -8.02
C GLY A 110 -11.89 9.14 -6.61
N VAL A 111 -11.29 8.30 -5.77
CA VAL A 111 -10.86 8.62 -4.39
C VAL A 111 -9.50 9.32 -4.37
N ILE A 112 -8.65 9.00 -5.34
CA ILE A 112 -7.34 9.60 -5.58
C ILE A 112 -7.39 10.27 -6.96
N HIS A 113 -6.75 11.43 -7.10
CA HIS A 113 -6.65 12.15 -8.37
C HIS A 113 -5.21 12.24 -8.86
N SER A 114 -5.00 12.49 -10.16
CA SER A 114 -3.66 12.56 -10.75
C SER A 114 -2.80 13.70 -10.21
N ASP A 115 -3.41 14.78 -9.74
CA ASP A 115 -2.73 15.93 -9.13
C ASP A 115 -2.37 15.71 -7.65
N ASP A 116 -2.80 14.59 -7.04
CA ASP A 116 -2.56 14.33 -5.63
C ASP A 116 -1.07 14.07 -5.33
N THR A 117 -0.66 14.58 -4.17
CA THR A 117 0.60 14.22 -3.51
C THR A 117 0.25 13.51 -2.20
N LEU A 118 0.58 12.23 -2.13
CA LEU A 118 0.21 11.29 -1.08
C LEU A 118 1.42 10.95 -0.21
N ILE A 119 1.18 10.81 1.09
CA ILE A 119 2.13 10.18 2.01
C ILE A 119 1.66 8.74 2.19
N CYS A 120 2.34 7.81 1.53
CA CYS A 120 1.98 6.40 1.52
C CYS A 120 2.71 5.66 2.65
N LEU A 121 1.94 4.93 3.46
CA LEU A 121 2.44 4.05 4.50
C LEU A 121 2.16 2.60 4.15
N ALA A 122 3.16 1.75 4.27
CA ALA A 122 3.04 0.32 4.00
C ALA A 122 3.95 -0.50 4.91
N GLY A 123 3.65 -1.80 4.98
CA GLY A 123 4.38 -2.78 5.76
C GLY A 123 4.84 -3.98 4.94
N PRO A 124 5.74 -4.81 5.48
CA PRO A 124 5.95 -6.13 4.93
C PRO A 124 4.62 -6.90 4.99
N PRO A 125 4.28 -7.64 3.94
CA PRO A 125 3.02 -8.36 3.91
C PRO A 125 2.94 -9.38 5.04
N ASN A 126 1.75 -9.55 5.62
CA ASN A 126 1.48 -10.44 6.77
C ASN A 126 2.25 -10.12 8.06
N ALA A 127 2.96 -8.99 8.14
CA ALA A 127 3.77 -8.65 9.31
C ALA A 127 3.04 -7.80 10.36
N ASN A 128 1.80 -7.38 10.10
CA ASN A 128 0.97 -6.58 11.00
C ASN A 128 1.69 -5.34 11.57
N ARG A 129 2.48 -4.64 10.73
CA ARG A 129 3.20 -3.43 11.11
C ARG A 129 3.40 -2.53 9.90
N LEU A 130 3.55 -1.23 10.13
CA LEU A 130 4.00 -0.29 9.10
C LEU A 130 5.48 0.02 9.36
N ASP A 131 6.31 -0.02 8.32
CA ASP A 131 7.73 0.31 8.45
C ASP A 131 8.28 1.12 7.27
N THR A 132 7.39 1.56 6.37
CA THR A 132 7.76 2.30 5.17
C THR A 132 6.88 3.52 5.01
N LEU A 133 7.51 4.65 4.76
CA LEU A 133 6.89 5.93 4.40
C LEU A 133 7.43 6.35 3.03
N LEU A 134 6.54 6.63 2.10
CA LEU A 134 6.85 7.08 0.75
C LEU A 134 6.05 8.34 0.44
N LEU A 135 6.73 9.41 0.03
CA LEU A 135 6.06 10.57 -0.56
C LEU A 135 5.92 10.33 -2.06
N LEU A 136 4.68 10.33 -2.56
CA LEU A 136 4.37 9.99 -3.94
C LEU A 136 3.52 11.08 -4.56
N LYS A 137 3.93 11.58 -5.73
CA LYS A 137 3.10 12.44 -6.57
C LYS A 137 2.53 11.60 -7.71
N VAL A 138 1.21 11.51 -7.80
CA VAL A 138 0.54 10.52 -8.66
C VAL A 138 0.90 10.69 -10.13
N GLN A 139 0.83 11.92 -10.65
CA GLN A 139 1.22 12.27 -12.02
C GLN A 139 2.67 11.91 -12.40
N ASP A 140 3.60 11.87 -11.44
CA ASP A 140 5.02 11.66 -11.74
C ASP A 140 5.36 10.16 -11.77
N GLU A 141 4.66 9.35 -10.98
CA GLU A 141 4.91 7.91 -10.84
C GLU A 141 4.07 7.03 -11.78
N PHE A 142 2.92 7.53 -12.24
CA PHE A 142 2.00 6.75 -13.07
C PHE A 142 1.69 7.45 -14.39
N GLU A 143 2.61 7.30 -15.36
CA GLU A 143 2.47 7.83 -16.72
C GLU A 143 1.15 7.42 -17.41
N LEU A 144 0.60 6.24 -17.04
CA LEU A 144 -0.68 5.74 -17.53
C LEU A 144 -1.84 6.75 -17.33
N PHE A 145 -1.75 7.57 -16.28
CA PHE A 145 -2.75 8.58 -15.92
C PHE A 145 -2.32 10.00 -16.25
N ALA A 146 -1.05 10.22 -16.61
CA ALA A 146 -0.54 11.52 -17.03
C ALA A 146 -1.13 11.98 -18.38
N ILE A 147 -1.64 11.04 -19.19
CA ILE A 147 -2.16 11.31 -20.53
C ILE A 147 -3.63 11.73 -20.51
N SER A 148 -4.43 11.23 -19.55
CA SER A 148 -5.77 11.75 -19.22
C SER A 148 -6.34 11.00 -18.02
N ASP A 149 -6.94 11.71 -17.06
CA ASP A 149 -7.78 11.12 -15.99
C ASP A 149 -8.92 10.25 -16.54
N GLN A 150 -9.29 10.46 -17.81
CA GLN A 150 -10.46 9.90 -18.49
C GLN A 150 -10.23 8.51 -19.11
N LEU A 151 -8.98 8.06 -19.27
CA LEU A 151 -8.69 6.81 -19.99
C LEU A 151 -9.27 5.58 -19.28
N LEU A 152 -9.25 5.56 -17.94
CA LEU A 152 -9.87 4.47 -17.17
C LEU A 152 -11.37 4.68 -16.92
N THR A 153 -11.87 5.92 -16.92
CA THR A 153 -13.25 6.20 -16.48
C THR A 153 -14.25 6.35 -17.62
N GLU A 154 -13.82 6.71 -18.84
CA GLU A 154 -14.74 6.94 -19.98
C GLU A 154 -15.01 5.69 -20.82
N HIS A 155 -14.04 4.78 -20.93
CA HIS A 155 -14.10 3.67 -21.90
C HIS A 155 -14.25 2.29 -21.24
N VAL A 156 -13.96 2.18 -19.95
CA VAL A 156 -13.98 0.92 -19.20
C VAL A 156 -14.73 1.16 -17.90
N ASN A 157 -15.67 0.27 -17.56
CA ASN A 157 -16.31 0.31 -16.25
C ASN A 157 -15.25 0.01 -15.16
N PRO A 158 -15.09 0.86 -14.11
CA PRO A 158 -14.16 0.62 -13.02
C PRO A 158 -14.25 -0.78 -12.40
N GLU A 159 -15.47 -1.32 -12.25
CA GLU A 159 -15.69 -2.68 -11.71
C GLU A 159 -15.05 -3.76 -12.60
N VAL A 160 -15.12 -3.60 -13.92
CA VAL A 160 -14.51 -4.54 -14.88
C VAL A 160 -13.00 -4.42 -14.86
N PHE A 161 -12.47 -3.20 -14.78
CA PHE A 161 -11.04 -2.97 -14.67
C PHE A 161 -10.47 -3.60 -13.39
N GLU A 162 -11.13 -3.40 -12.25
CA GLU A 162 -10.74 -3.97 -10.96
C GLU A 162 -10.71 -5.50 -11.01
N GLN A 163 -11.75 -6.14 -11.56
CA GLN A 163 -11.79 -7.60 -11.73
C GLN A 163 -10.66 -8.14 -12.62
N VAL A 164 -10.38 -7.47 -13.74
CA VAL A 164 -9.29 -7.90 -14.64
C VAL A 164 -7.93 -7.68 -14.00
N LEU A 165 -7.75 -6.58 -13.27
CA LEU A 165 -6.51 -6.31 -12.54
C LEU A 165 -6.28 -7.35 -11.45
N GLU A 166 -7.31 -7.71 -10.68
CA GLU A 166 -7.23 -8.79 -9.70
C GLU A 166 -6.80 -10.11 -10.34
N LEU A 167 -7.46 -10.50 -11.45
CA LEU A 167 -7.10 -11.70 -12.20
C LEU A 167 -5.66 -11.66 -12.72
N ALA A 168 -5.21 -10.52 -13.23
CA ALA A 168 -3.84 -10.33 -13.70
C ALA A 168 -2.83 -10.52 -12.57
N ILE A 169 -3.10 -9.99 -11.38
CA ILE A 169 -2.23 -10.13 -10.22
C ILE A 169 -2.23 -11.59 -9.72
N GLN A 170 -3.38 -12.27 -9.68
CA GLN A 170 -3.46 -13.69 -9.33
C GLN A 170 -2.64 -14.56 -10.29
N ILE A 171 -2.78 -14.36 -11.60
CA ILE A 171 -1.98 -15.05 -12.62
C ILE A 171 -0.48 -14.75 -12.45
N ALA A 172 -0.12 -13.51 -12.12
CA ALA A 172 1.27 -13.14 -11.88
C ALA A 172 1.85 -13.81 -10.62
N ALA A 173 1.03 -13.99 -9.58
CA ALA A 173 1.43 -14.63 -8.33
C ALA A 173 1.52 -16.16 -8.44
N GLU A 174 0.56 -16.81 -9.10
CA GLU A 174 0.49 -18.27 -9.23
C GLU A 174 1.32 -18.81 -10.39
N GLY A 175 1.33 -18.09 -11.51
CA GLY A 175 1.90 -18.56 -12.76
C GLY A 175 1.16 -19.79 -13.33
N ARG A 176 1.78 -20.46 -14.31
CA ARG A 176 1.29 -21.74 -14.85
C ARG A 176 2.18 -22.87 -14.33
N GLU A 177 1.62 -23.78 -13.55
CA GLU A 177 2.38 -24.87 -12.92
C GLU A 177 3.56 -24.33 -12.08
N GLY A 178 3.38 -23.17 -11.43
CA GLY A 178 4.41 -22.48 -10.64
C GLY A 178 5.49 -21.79 -11.47
N LYS A 179 5.36 -21.72 -12.80
CA LYS A 179 6.27 -20.98 -13.69
C LYS A 179 5.68 -19.62 -14.07
N PRO A 180 6.50 -18.57 -14.19
CA PRO A 180 6.03 -17.27 -14.66
C PRO A 180 5.31 -17.39 -16.01
N LEU A 181 4.14 -16.77 -16.10
CA LEU A 181 3.35 -16.69 -17.32
C LEU A 181 3.07 -15.21 -17.63
N GLY A 182 3.30 -14.82 -18.89
CA GLY A 182 2.85 -13.52 -19.39
C GLY A 182 1.40 -13.61 -19.87
N ALA A 183 0.60 -12.59 -19.57
CA ALA A 183 -0.77 -12.47 -20.04
C ALA A 183 -1.01 -11.08 -20.66
N LEU A 184 -1.83 -11.03 -21.72
CA LEU A 184 -2.36 -9.80 -22.28
C LEU A 184 -3.86 -9.79 -22.04
N PHE A 185 -4.36 -8.70 -21.46
CA PHE A 185 -5.77 -8.46 -21.28
C PHE A 185 -6.22 -7.35 -22.23
N VAL A 186 -7.36 -7.54 -22.87
CA VAL A 186 -8.00 -6.54 -23.74
C VAL A 186 -9.38 -6.28 -23.16
N LEU A 187 -9.63 -5.04 -22.72
CA LEU A 187 -10.92 -4.61 -22.17
C LEU A 187 -11.60 -3.68 -23.18
N GLY A 188 -12.90 -3.88 -23.38
CA GLY A 188 -13.70 -3.07 -24.29
C GLY A 188 -14.91 -3.83 -24.82
N ASP A 189 -15.35 -3.47 -26.03
CA ASP A 189 -16.47 -4.13 -26.72
C ASP A 189 -16.11 -5.58 -27.10
N TYR A 190 -16.59 -6.53 -26.29
CA TYR A 190 -16.38 -7.96 -26.50
C TYR A 190 -16.86 -8.43 -27.88
N GLU A 191 -18.02 -7.97 -28.34
CA GLU A 191 -18.61 -8.41 -29.61
C GLU A 191 -17.77 -7.98 -30.81
N ASN A 192 -17.12 -6.82 -30.71
CA ASN A 192 -16.20 -6.36 -31.73
C ASN A 192 -14.83 -7.04 -31.63
N VAL A 193 -14.25 -7.16 -30.42
CA VAL A 193 -12.94 -7.78 -30.20
C VAL A 193 -12.94 -9.26 -30.54
N SER A 194 -14.02 -9.99 -30.20
CA SER A 194 -14.15 -11.43 -30.45
C SER A 194 -14.03 -11.78 -31.94
N ARG A 195 -14.41 -10.87 -32.85
CA ARG A 195 -14.26 -11.05 -34.30
C ARG A 195 -12.81 -11.09 -34.77
N TYR A 196 -11.90 -10.51 -33.99
CA TYR A 196 -10.45 -10.48 -34.24
C TYR A 196 -9.69 -11.48 -33.36
N ALA A 197 -10.36 -12.14 -32.42
CA ALA A 197 -9.78 -13.13 -31.54
C ALA A 197 -10.05 -14.54 -32.09
N THR A 198 -9.04 -15.41 -32.07
CA THR A 198 -9.20 -16.82 -32.41
C THR A 198 -8.56 -17.67 -31.33
N GLN A 199 -9.31 -18.64 -30.81
CA GLN A 199 -8.81 -19.57 -29.82
C GLN A 199 -7.77 -20.50 -30.43
N LEU A 200 -6.51 -20.39 -29.97
CA LEU A 200 -5.38 -21.18 -30.50
C LEU A 200 -5.33 -22.60 -29.93
N VAL A 201 -5.85 -22.80 -28.72
CA VAL A 201 -5.80 -24.08 -28.01
C VAL A 201 -7.15 -24.31 -27.34
N LEU A 202 -7.61 -25.57 -27.27
CA LEU A 202 -8.77 -25.95 -26.48
C LEU A 202 -8.58 -25.46 -25.03
N ASN A 203 -9.47 -24.59 -24.59
CA ASN A 203 -9.58 -24.15 -23.20
C ASN A 203 -10.44 -25.24 -22.53
N PRO A 204 -9.85 -26.10 -21.67
CA PRO A 204 -10.55 -27.22 -21.08
C PRO A 204 -11.69 -26.79 -20.15
#